data_AF-A0A535GVL1-F1
#
_entry.id   AF-A0A535GVL1-F1
#
_cell.length_a   1.000
_cell.length_b   1.000
_cell.length_c   1.000
_cell.angle_alpha   90.00
_cell.angle_beta   90.00
_cell.angle_gamma   90.00
#
_symmetry.space_group_name_H-M   'P 1'
#
loop_
_entity.id
_entity.type
_entity.pdbx_description
1 polymer ?
#
loop_
_entity_poly.entity_id
_entity_poly.type
_entity_poly.pdbx_seq_one_letter_code
_entity_poly.pdbx_strand_id
1 'polypeptide(L)'
;RVWYFIIALNVMLVVFNYFLSAGSVVQGVDLTHQHVLFSIPFIGFSGKPPFFVPKPLIFSVESITFMITQGLRNFAIAMLAIPIPFTTHPGLMGIAFKGMGVSDRFAYAIDLSFRFLPSVTRDFGTTLDAQRARGFEIDKLSGGIFSKIAKLAPMVVPVVIGSVVGAEDIINAMELRCFGMGKRSWLTVLHPRLVDRVVITLTLAAFFAITLLNILGNFYSAGFLHVLHVQGIPQFLIP
;
A
#
# COMPACT_ATOMS: atom_id res chain seq x y z
N ARG A 1 4.41 -18.17 -7.19
CA ARG A 1 5.59 -17.35 -6.78
C ARG A 1 5.17 -16.16 -5.91
N VAL A 2 4.23 -15.31 -6.34
CA VAL A 2 3.74 -14.15 -5.55
C VAL A 2 3.09 -14.55 -4.22
N TRP A 3 2.25 -15.59 -4.19
CA TRP A 3 1.61 -16.06 -2.95
C TRP A 3 2.60 -16.48 -1.85
N TYR A 4 3.68 -17.17 -2.22
CA TYR A 4 4.74 -17.53 -1.28
C TYR A 4 5.43 -16.30 -0.70
N PHE A 5 5.70 -15.29 -1.53
CA PHE A 5 6.28 -14.03 -1.07
C PHE A 5 5.34 -13.30 -0.09
N ILE A 6 4.05 -13.22 -0.41
CA ILE A 6 3.06 -12.56 0.47
C ILE A 6 2.94 -13.29 1.81
N ILE A 7 2.87 -14.63 1.79
CA ILE A 7 2.78 -15.43 3.02
C ILE A 7 4.07 -15.26 3.84
N ALA A 8 5.24 -15.36 3.22
CA ALA A 8 6.52 -15.17 3.91
C ALA A 8 6.66 -13.76 4.51
N LEU A 9 6.30 -12.73 3.75
CA LEU A 9 6.31 -11.34 4.21
C LEU A 9 5.31 -11.12 5.34
N ASN A 10 4.10 -11.67 5.23
CA ASN A 10 3.07 -11.57 6.27
C ASN A 10 3.55 -12.21 7.58
N VAL A 11 4.08 -13.44 7.52
CA VAL A 11 4.65 -14.13 8.68
C VAL A 11 5.81 -13.34 9.27
N MET A 12 6.73 -12.85 8.43
CA MET A 12 7.85 -12.01 8.87
C MET A 12 7.35 -10.76 9.60
N LEU A 13 6.37 -10.04 9.04
CA LEU A 13 5.83 -8.82 9.62
C LEU A 13 5.13 -9.08 10.96
N VAL A 14 4.33 -10.15 11.06
CA VAL A 14 3.63 -10.52 12.30
C VAL A 14 4.63 -10.89 13.38
N VAL A 15 5.61 -11.73 13.06
CA VAL A 15 6.65 -12.15 14.00
C VAL A 15 7.50 -10.95 14.43
N PHE A 16 7.94 -10.14 13.47
CA PHE A 16 8.75 -8.94 13.76
C PHE A 16 7.99 -7.92 14.61
N ASN A 17 6.70 -7.69 14.33
CA ASN A 17 5.85 -6.81 15.13
C ASN A 17 5.69 -7.34 16.57
N TYR A 18 5.48 -8.65 16.73
CA TYR A 18 5.44 -9.29 18.04
C TYR A 18 6.73 -9.06 18.86
N PHE A 19 7.89 -9.21 18.22
CA PHE A 19 9.19 -8.94 18.86
C PHE A 19 9.38 -7.46 19.20
N LEU A 20 9.05 -6.54 18.30
CA LEU A 20 9.08 -5.10 18.57
C LEU A 20 8.15 -4.70 19.72
N SER A 21 7.02 -5.38 19.85
CA SER A 21 6.06 -5.18 20.93
C SER A 21 6.47 -5.85 22.25
N ALA A 22 7.67 -6.42 22.35
CA ALA A 22 8.23 -7.00 23.57
C ALA A 22 7.40 -8.14 24.21
N GLY A 23 6.48 -8.76 23.46
CA GLY A 23 5.45 -9.63 24.04
C GLY A 23 4.43 -8.90 24.94
N SER A 24 4.59 -7.60 25.21
CA SER A 24 3.58 -6.75 25.84
C SER A 24 2.60 -6.24 24.79
N VAL A 25 2.01 -7.19 24.08
CA VAL A 25 1.05 -6.90 23.03
C VAL A 25 -0.18 -6.25 23.65
N VAL A 26 -0.57 -6.66 24.85
CA VAL A 26 -1.81 -6.22 25.50
C VAL A 26 -1.65 -4.94 26.31
N GLN A 27 -1.62 -3.80 25.62
CA GLN A 27 -1.88 -2.50 26.25
C GLN A 27 -3.40 -2.34 26.42
N GLY A 28 -3.89 -2.46 27.65
CA GLY A 28 -5.28 -2.12 28.00
C GLY A 28 -6.22 -3.28 28.39
N VAL A 29 -5.73 -4.52 28.52
CA VAL A 29 -6.47 -5.60 29.19
C VAL A 29 -5.87 -5.80 30.57
N ASP A 30 -6.74 -6.07 31.54
CA ASP A 30 -6.37 -6.43 32.90
C ASP A 30 -5.37 -7.61 32.89
N LEU A 31 -4.10 -7.33 33.18
CA LEU A 31 -2.99 -8.30 33.14
C LEU A 31 -3.04 -9.32 34.31
N THR A 32 -4.11 -9.28 35.10
CA THR A 32 -4.28 -10.06 36.33
C THR A 32 -4.54 -11.54 36.08
N HIS A 33 -4.99 -11.92 34.88
CA HIS A 33 -5.24 -13.32 34.47
C HIS A 33 -4.63 -13.68 33.11
N GLN A 34 -3.32 -13.52 32.93
CA GLN A 34 -2.66 -13.94 31.69
C GLN A 34 -2.37 -15.45 31.69
N HIS A 35 -2.88 -16.18 30.69
CA HIS A 35 -2.56 -17.59 30.49
C HIS A 35 -1.21 -17.74 29.77
N VAL A 36 -0.14 -17.73 30.55
CA VAL A 36 1.23 -17.92 30.05
C VAL A 36 1.46 -19.39 29.69
N LEU A 37 1.70 -19.66 28.41
CA LEU A 37 2.06 -20.99 27.92
C LEU A 37 3.55 -21.25 28.10
N PHE A 38 4.39 -20.29 27.73
CA PHE A 38 5.84 -20.41 27.79
C PHE A 38 6.50 -19.04 27.89
N SER A 39 7.54 -18.92 28.70
CA SER A 39 8.34 -17.70 28.82
C SER A 39 9.78 -17.98 28.41
N ILE A 40 10.32 -17.24 27.45
CA ILE A 40 11.74 -17.28 27.12
C ILE A 40 12.43 -16.22 27.99
N PRO A 41 13.23 -16.60 29.01
CA PRO A 41 13.70 -15.68 30.04
C PRO A 41 14.76 -14.67 29.56
N PHE A 42 15.45 -14.94 28.44
CA PHE A 42 16.67 -14.22 28.08
C PHE A 42 16.54 -13.27 26.88
N ILE A 43 15.42 -13.32 26.14
CA ILE A 43 15.24 -12.50 24.94
C ILE A 43 14.09 -11.55 25.23
N GLY A 44 14.39 -10.29 25.53
CA GLY A 44 13.39 -9.24 25.73
C GLY A 44 13.77 -8.01 24.92
N PHE A 45 12.81 -7.47 24.17
CA PHE A 45 12.98 -6.18 23.51
C PHE A 45 12.32 -5.10 24.36
N SER A 46 12.96 -3.96 24.56
CA SER A 46 12.34 -2.79 25.18
C SER A 46 12.13 -1.72 24.11
N GLY A 47 10.97 -1.07 24.12
CA GLY A 47 10.68 0.07 23.24
C GLY A 47 11.51 1.33 23.55
N LYS A 48 12.34 1.30 24.59
CA LYS A 48 13.30 2.35 24.96
C LYS A 48 14.73 1.81 24.87
N PRO A 49 15.72 2.59 24.40
CA PRO A 49 17.12 2.19 24.45
C PRO A 49 17.57 2.01 25.92
N PRO A 50 18.31 0.96 26.28
CA PRO A 50 18.83 -0.12 25.43
C PRO A 50 17.73 -1.09 24.96
N PHE A 51 17.67 -1.33 23.64
CA PHE A 51 16.64 -2.19 23.03
C PHE A 51 16.72 -3.65 23.49
N PHE A 52 17.92 -4.11 23.87
CA PHE A 52 18.14 -5.43 24.45
C PHE A 52 18.11 -5.30 25.97
N VAL A 53 17.00 -5.73 26.57
CA VAL A 53 16.89 -5.89 28.02
C VAL A 53 16.53 -7.35 28.25
N PRO A 54 17.18 -8.07 29.19
CA PRO A 54 16.73 -9.39 29.60
C PRO A 54 15.37 -9.26 30.31
N LYS A 55 14.31 -9.15 29.51
CA LYS A 55 12.92 -9.21 29.92
C LYS A 55 12.35 -10.52 29.37
N PRO A 56 11.61 -11.30 30.16
CA PRO A 56 11.03 -12.54 29.64
C PRO A 56 10.05 -12.22 28.51
N LEU A 57 10.25 -12.82 27.33
CA LEU A 57 9.25 -12.83 26.28
C LEU A 57 8.16 -13.84 26.68
N ILE A 58 6.96 -13.33 26.92
CA ILE A 58 5.82 -14.12 27.37
C ILE A 58 5.00 -14.55 26.16
N PHE A 59 5.06 -15.83 25.82
CA PHE A 59 4.11 -16.44 24.90
C PHE A 59 2.84 -16.80 25.66
N SER A 60 1.76 -16.10 25.31
CA SER A 60 0.45 -16.22 25.93
C SER A 60 -0.61 -16.52 24.86
N VAL A 61 -1.77 -17.05 25.26
CA VAL A 61 -2.88 -17.33 24.32
C VAL A 61 -3.33 -16.03 23.63
N GLU A 62 -3.24 -14.92 24.34
CA GLU A 62 -3.50 -13.56 23.93
C GLU A 62 -2.50 -13.09 22.87
N SER A 63 -1.21 -13.43 23.03
CA SER A 63 -0.18 -13.17 22.02
C SER A 63 -0.47 -13.92 20.71
N ILE A 64 -0.92 -15.18 20.79
CA ILE A 64 -1.21 -16.02 19.61
C ILE A 64 -2.45 -15.50 18.88
N THR A 65 -3.53 -15.21 19.59
CA THR A 65 -4.78 -14.66 19.03
C THR A 65 -4.54 -13.30 18.37
N PHE A 66 -3.70 -12.44 18.97
CA PHE A 66 -3.26 -11.21 18.34
C PHE A 66 -2.48 -11.44 17.04
N MET A 67 -1.47 -12.33 17.06
CA MET A 67 -0.67 -12.65 15.87
C MET A 67 -1.53 -13.20 14.73
N ILE A 68 -2.50 -14.07 15.04
CA ILE A 68 -3.46 -14.60 14.06
C ILE A 68 -4.33 -13.46 13.49
N THR A 69 -4.87 -12.60 14.33
CA THR A 69 -5.74 -11.48 13.92
C THR A 69 -4.97 -10.48 13.05
N GLN A 70 -3.73 -10.16 13.41
CA GLN A 70 -2.85 -9.31 12.62
C GLN A 70 -2.48 -9.95 11.27
N GLY A 71 -2.16 -11.25 11.27
CA GLY A 71 -1.87 -12.01 10.06
C GLY A 71 -3.04 -12.02 9.10
N LEU A 72 -4.24 -12.32 9.59
CA LEU A 72 -5.48 -12.34 8.81
C LEU A 72 -5.79 -10.96 8.21
N ARG A 73 -5.63 -9.89 9.00
CA ARG A 73 -5.83 -8.50 8.54
C ARG A 73 -4.90 -8.14 7.39
N ASN A 74 -3.60 -8.38 7.57
CA ASN A 74 -2.60 -8.11 6.55
C ASN A 74 -2.85 -8.94 5.27
N PHE A 75 -3.30 -10.18 5.42
CA PHE A 75 -3.65 -11.05 4.31
C PHE A 75 -4.89 -10.57 3.56
N ALA A 76 -5.93 -10.12 4.29
CA ALA A 76 -7.14 -9.54 3.70
C ALA A 76 -6.84 -8.28 2.87
N ILE A 77 -5.98 -7.39 3.38
CA ILE A 77 -5.54 -6.18 2.64
C ILE A 77 -4.81 -6.59 1.35
N ALA A 78 -3.89 -7.55 1.42
CA ALA A 78 -3.17 -8.03 0.25
C ALA A 78 -4.12 -8.65 -0.79
N MET A 79 -5.09 -9.44 -0.36
CA MET A 79 -6.11 -10.05 -1.24
C MET A 79 -6.93 -9.02 -2.00
N LEU A 80 -7.29 -7.90 -1.36
CA LEU A 80 -8.03 -6.82 -2.02
C LEU A 80 -7.18 -6.00 -3.00
N ALA A 81 -5.88 -5.88 -2.75
CA ALA A 81 -4.97 -5.10 -3.60
C ALA A 81 -4.65 -5.80 -4.93
N ILE A 82 -4.55 -7.13 -4.94
CA ILE A 82 -4.09 -7.91 -6.11
C ILE A 82 -5.00 -7.76 -7.33
N PRO A 83 -6.34 -7.82 -7.25
CA PRO A 83 -7.19 -7.73 -8.44
C PRO A 83 -7.11 -6.37 -9.14
N ILE A 84 -6.86 -5.28 -8.40
CA ILE A 84 -6.99 -3.90 -8.92
C ILE A 84 -6.18 -3.68 -10.21
N PRO A 85 -4.87 -4.04 -10.31
CA PRO A 85 -4.11 -3.90 -11.55
C PRO A 85 -4.60 -4.79 -12.71
N PHE A 86 -5.26 -5.91 -12.42
CA PHE A 86 -5.74 -6.84 -13.45
C PHE A 86 -7.15 -6.50 -13.95
N THR A 87 -7.96 -5.84 -13.12
CA THR A 87 -9.34 -5.47 -13.45
C THR A 87 -9.48 -4.03 -13.93
N THR A 88 -8.46 -3.19 -13.72
CA THR A 88 -8.54 -1.74 -13.99
C THR A 88 -7.62 -1.34 -15.12
N HIS A 89 -8.20 -0.80 -16.19
CA HIS A 89 -7.43 -0.26 -17.31
C HIS A 89 -6.88 1.14 -16.95
N PRO A 90 -5.55 1.36 -16.94
CA PRO A 90 -4.96 2.63 -16.50
C PRO A 90 -5.38 3.82 -17.38
N GLY A 91 -5.64 3.60 -18.67
CA GLY A 91 -6.16 4.63 -19.59
C GLY A 91 -7.59 5.11 -19.32
N LEU A 92 -8.30 4.54 -18.33
CA LEU A 92 -9.61 5.04 -17.90
C LEU A 92 -9.51 5.88 -16.61
N MET A 93 -8.34 5.96 -15.98
CA MET A 93 -8.17 6.65 -14.69
C MET A 93 -8.50 8.14 -14.78
N GLY A 94 -8.06 8.83 -15.84
CA GLY A 94 -8.37 10.26 -16.02
C GLY A 94 -9.88 10.52 -16.12
N ILE A 95 -10.60 9.69 -16.88
CA ILE A 95 -12.06 9.78 -17.03
C ILE A 95 -12.76 9.46 -15.70
N ALA A 96 -12.26 8.48 -14.95
CA ALA A 96 -12.78 8.14 -13.63
C ALA A 96 -12.64 9.32 -12.65
N PHE A 97 -11.46 9.97 -12.59
CA PHE A 97 -11.27 11.17 -11.77
C PHE A 97 -12.16 12.34 -12.19
N LYS A 98 -12.36 12.53 -13.49
CA LYS A 98 -13.34 13.52 -13.97
C LYS A 98 -14.76 13.19 -13.48
N GLY A 99 -15.15 11.92 -13.56
CA GLY A 99 -16.44 11.43 -13.06
C GLY A 99 -16.64 11.64 -11.55
N MET A 100 -15.55 11.65 -10.78
CA MET A 100 -15.54 11.97 -9.34
C MET A 100 -15.61 13.48 -9.06
N GLY A 101 -15.67 14.34 -10.08
CA GLY A 101 -15.78 15.80 -9.92
C GLY A 101 -14.43 16.54 -9.89
N VAL A 102 -13.32 15.88 -10.22
CA VAL A 102 -12.00 16.53 -10.28
C VAL A 102 -11.88 17.44 -11.51
N SER A 103 -11.03 18.47 -11.44
CA SER A 103 -10.84 19.45 -12.52
C SER A 103 -10.38 18.78 -13.82
N ASP A 104 -10.81 19.33 -14.96
CA ASP A 104 -10.43 18.79 -16.28
C ASP A 104 -8.92 18.78 -16.51
N ARG A 105 -8.21 19.78 -15.97
CA ARG A 105 -6.75 19.88 -16.09
C ARG A 105 -6.06 18.72 -15.38
N PHE A 106 -6.52 18.36 -14.18
CA PHE A 106 -5.94 17.26 -13.42
C PHE A 106 -6.32 15.90 -14.00
N ALA A 107 -7.59 15.70 -14.34
CA ALA A 107 -8.07 14.49 -15.00
C ALA A 107 -7.31 14.22 -16.32
N TYR A 108 -7.09 15.27 -17.12
CA TYR A 108 -6.30 15.20 -18.34
C TYR A 108 -4.83 14.90 -18.09
N ALA A 109 -4.21 15.54 -17.08
CA ALA A 109 -2.81 15.28 -16.75
C ALA A 109 -2.59 13.79 -16.41
N ILE A 110 -3.48 13.18 -15.63
CA ILE A 110 -3.41 11.75 -15.31
C ILE A 110 -3.54 10.87 -16.56
N ASP A 111 -4.54 11.15 -17.40
CA ASP A 111 -4.76 10.42 -18.66
C ASP A 111 -3.51 10.45 -19.55
N LEU A 112 -2.94 11.66 -19.70
CA LEU A 112 -1.76 11.91 -20.49
C LEU A 112 -0.52 11.20 -19.91
N SER A 113 -0.34 11.22 -18.59
CA SER A 113 0.75 10.51 -17.91
C SER A 113 0.69 9.00 -18.18
N PHE A 114 -0.47 8.37 -18.01
CA PHE A 114 -0.61 6.93 -18.31
C PHE A 114 -0.42 6.62 -19.79
N ARG A 115 -0.82 7.53 -20.69
CA ARG A 115 -0.62 7.38 -22.13
C ARG A 115 0.85 7.44 -22.54
N PHE A 116 1.66 8.27 -21.88
CA PHE A 116 3.09 8.43 -22.20
C PHE A 116 4.01 7.51 -21.41
N LEU A 117 3.53 6.87 -20.34
CA LEU A 117 4.33 5.92 -19.59
C LEU A 117 4.96 4.81 -20.49
N PRO A 118 4.24 4.21 -21.46
CA PRO A 118 4.84 3.22 -22.36
C PRO A 118 5.89 3.79 -23.31
N SER A 119 5.71 5.02 -23.82
CA SER A 119 6.71 5.66 -24.69
C SER A 119 7.99 5.99 -23.92
N VAL A 120 7.86 6.58 -22.72
CA VAL A 120 9.00 6.85 -21.84
C VAL A 120 9.74 5.56 -21.48
N THR A 121 9.01 4.46 -21.24
CA THR A 121 9.62 3.15 -20.97
C THR A 121 10.40 2.63 -22.18
N ARG A 122 9.89 2.83 -23.40
CA ARG A 122 10.58 2.46 -24.64
C ARG A 122 11.84 3.31 -24.85
N ASP A 123 11.74 4.62 -24.66
CA ASP A 123 12.86 5.55 -24.80
C ASP A 123 13.96 5.28 -23.79
N PHE A 124 13.57 4.91 -22.57
CA PHE A 124 14.49 4.41 -21.55
C PHE A 124 15.21 3.14 -22.01
N GLY A 125 14.48 2.16 -22.57
CA GLY A 125 15.07 0.94 -23.12
C GLY A 125 16.06 1.20 -24.25
N THR A 126 15.70 2.03 -25.22
CA THR A 126 16.57 2.42 -26.33
C THR A 126 17.82 3.16 -25.83
N THR A 127 17.66 4.07 -24.86
CA THR A 127 18.79 4.80 -24.27
C THR A 127 19.69 3.85 -23.49
N LEU A 128 19.12 2.92 -22.73
CA LEU A 128 19.85 1.89 -22.01
C LEU A 128 20.72 1.06 -22.96
N ASP A 129 20.16 0.57 -24.06
CA ASP A 129 20.89 -0.24 -25.03
C ASP A 129 21.97 0.57 -25.74
N ALA A 130 21.71 1.85 -26.06
CA ALA A 130 22.72 2.75 -26.62
C ALA A 130 23.88 3.01 -25.64
N GLN A 131 23.60 3.20 -24.35
CA GLN A 131 24.65 3.38 -23.35
C GLN A 131 25.43 2.08 -23.13
N ARG A 132 24.78 0.91 -23.14
CA ARG A 132 25.46 -0.40 -23.10
C ARG A 132 26.44 -0.57 -24.25
N ALA A 133 26.07 -0.14 -25.46
CA ALA A 133 26.98 -0.14 -26.62
C ALA A 133 28.21 0.77 -26.42
N ARG A 134 28.09 1.82 -25.58
CA ARG A 134 29.19 2.71 -25.18
C ARG A 134 29.97 2.20 -23.96
N GLY A 135 29.75 0.95 -23.55
CA GLY A 135 30.43 0.32 -22.41
C GLY A 135 29.81 0.63 -21.04
N PHE A 136 28.58 1.17 -21.00
CA PHE A 136 27.88 1.42 -19.75
C PHE A 136 27.26 0.12 -19.20
N GLU A 137 27.73 -0.34 -18.04
CA GLU A 137 27.26 -1.56 -17.40
C GLU A 137 26.54 -1.26 -16.08
N ILE A 138 25.19 -1.33 -16.09
CA ILE A 138 24.37 -1.10 -14.89
C ILE A 138 24.73 -2.06 -13.75
N ASP A 139 24.99 -3.32 -14.10
CA ASP A 139 25.18 -4.39 -13.12
C ASP A 139 26.54 -4.32 -12.42
N LYS A 140 27.49 -3.55 -12.97
CA LYS A 140 28.83 -3.33 -12.39
C LYS A 140 28.95 -2.01 -11.61
N LEU A 141 27.84 -1.31 -11.35
CA LEU A 141 27.88 -0.11 -10.52
C LEU A 141 28.33 -0.42 -9.08
N SER A 142 29.59 -0.10 -8.79
CA SER A 142 30.20 -0.19 -7.45
C SER A 142 30.22 1.15 -6.72
N GLY A 143 30.31 1.13 -5.38
CA GLY A 143 30.39 2.32 -4.52
C GLY A 143 29.14 2.56 -3.65
N GLY A 144 29.14 3.66 -2.89
CA GLY A 144 28.01 4.07 -2.04
C GLY A 144 26.78 4.55 -2.83
N ILE A 145 25.64 4.70 -2.14
CA ILE A 145 24.34 5.07 -2.75
C ILE A 145 24.46 6.31 -3.64
N PHE A 146 25.11 7.37 -3.15
CA PHE A 146 25.31 8.62 -3.90
C PHE A 146 26.17 8.43 -5.17
N SER A 147 27.21 7.60 -5.10
CA SER A 147 28.05 7.28 -6.26
C SER A 147 27.25 6.52 -7.33
N LYS A 148 26.37 5.60 -6.90
CA LYS A 148 25.50 4.86 -7.82
C LYS A 148 24.51 5.79 -8.53
N ILE A 149 23.90 6.72 -7.81
CA ILE A 149 22.98 7.71 -8.39
C ILE A 149 23.70 8.59 -9.42
N ALA A 150 24.87 9.12 -9.08
CA ALA A 150 25.66 9.94 -10.01
C ALA A 150 26.03 9.16 -11.28
N LYS A 151 26.39 7.88 -11.14
CA LYS A 151 26.71 6.99 -12.28
C LYS A 151 25.49 6.66 -13.16
N LEU A 152 24.25 6.86 -12.70
CA LEU A 152 23.06 6.70 -13.56
C LEU A 152 22.77 7.93 -14.42
N ALA A 153 23.41 9.07 -14.16
CA ALA A 153 23.17 10.32 -14.88
C ALA A 153 23.28 10.20 -16.42
N PRO A 154 24.25 9.46 -17.01
CA PRO A 154 24.37 9.32 -18.46
C PRO A 154 23.17 8.65 -19.14
N MET A 155 22.35 7.90 -18.40
CA MET A 155 21.10 7.34 -18.89
C MET A 155 19.89 8.23 -18.59
N VAL A 156 19.81 8.77 -17.37
CA VAL A 156 18.66 9.55 -16.91
C VAL A 156 18.56 10.86 -17.68
N VAL A 157 19.69 11.55 -17.87
CA VAL A 157 19.71 12.88 -18.50
C VAL A 157 19.17 12.84 -19.94
N PRO A 158 19.61 11.94 -20.85
CA PRO A 158 19.05 11.86 -22.19
C PRO A 158 17.55 11.56 -22.23
N VAL A 159 17.06 10.65 -21.39
CA VAL A 159 15.63 10.29 -21.33
C VAL A 159 14.79 11.46 -20.85
N VAL A 160 15.28 12.20 -19.84
CA VAL A 160 14.59 13.39 -19.31
C VAL A 160 14.54 14.48 -20.37
N ILE A 161 15.66 14.80 -21.02
CA ILE A 161 15.70 15.82 -22.08
C ILE A 161 14.77 15.42 -23.23
N GLY A 162 14.83 14.16 -23.69
CA GLY A 162 13.94 13.66 -24.74
C GLY A 162 12.45 13.75 -24.35
N SER A 163 12.13 13.48 -23.09
CA SER A 163 10.75 13.60 -22.57
C SER A 163 10.28 15.07 -22.53
N VAL A 164 11.16 16.02 -22.20
CA VAL A 164 10.83 17.45 -22.22
C VAL A 164 10.58 17.94 -23.63
N VAL A 165 11.48 17.62 -24.57
CA VAL A 165 11.31 17.99 -25.99
C VAL A 165 10.03 17.38 -26.57
N GLY A 166 9.78 16.10 -26.30
CA GLY A 166 8.54 15.45 -26.71
C GLY A 166 7.30 16.12 -26.12
N ALA A 167 7.35 16.53 -24.85
CA ALA A 167 6.25 17.26 -24.22
C ALA A 167 6.00 18.63 -24.88
N GLU A 168 7.04 19.36 -25.27
CA GLU A 168 6.90 20.62 -26.02
C GLU A 168 6.21 20.40 -27.37
N ASP A 169 6.61 19.37 -28.13
CA ASP A 169 5.96 19.01 -29.40
C ASP A 169 4.47 18.69 -29.21
N ILE A 170 4.15 17.96 -28.14
CA ILE A 170 2.76 17.61 -27.80
C ILE A 170 1.97 18.87 -27.43
N ILE A 171 2.53 19.76 -26.61
CA ILE A 171 1.88 21.01 -26.20
C ILE A 171 1.63 21.89 -27.44
N ASN A 172 2.62 22.07 -28.30
CA ASN A 172 2.46 22.82 -29.56
C ASN A 172 1.36 22.21 -30.43
N ALA A 173 1.34 20.89 -30.60
CA ALA A 173 0.29 20.20 -31.35
C ALA A 173 -1.11 20.34 -30.71
N MET A 174 -1.18 20.41 -29.39
CA MET A 174 -2.42 20.66 -28.65
C MET A 174 -2.91 22.10 -28.83
N GLU A 175 -2.03 23.09 -28.74
CA GLU A 175 -2.35 24.50 -28.96
C GLU A 175 -2.87 24.75 -30.39
N LEU A 176 -2.23 24.14 -31.40
CA LEU A 176 -2.71 24.18 -32.79
C LEU A 176 -4.12 23.60 -32.97
N ARG A 177 -4.53 22.68 -32.09
CA ARG A 177 -5.89 22.10 -32.04
C ARG A 177 -6.82 22.86 -31.09
N CYS A 178 -6.45 24.08 -30.70
CA CYS A 178 -7.20 24.93 -29.78
C CYS A 178 -7.48 24.26 -28.42
N PHE A 179 -6.61 23.34 -27.98
CA PHE A 179 -6.79 22.68 -26.70
C PHE A 179 -6.72 23.69 -25.55
N GLY A 180 -7.68 23.64 -24.63
CA GLY A 180 -7.77 24.57 -23.51
C GLY A 180 -8.57 25.84 -23.79
N MET A 181 -9.01 26.05 -25.04
CA MET A 181 -9.91 27.14 -25.40
C MET A 181 -11.37 26.76 -25.07
N GLY A 182 -11.79 27.04 -23.82
CA GLY A 182 -13.17 26.85 -23.36
C GLY A 182 -13.42 25.57 -22.57
N LYS A 183 -14.70 25.18 -22.44
CA LYS A 183 -15.11 23.99 -21.68
C LYS A 183 -14.80 22.73 -22.46
N ARG A 184 -14.08 21.80 -21.84
CA ARG A 184 -13.73 20.49 -22.42
C ARG A 184 -14.91 19.53 -22.40
N SER A 185 -15.14 18.82 -23.50
CA SER A 185 -15.99 17.65 -23.54
C SER A 185 -15.15 16.36 -23.49
N TRP A 186 -15.71 15.31 -22.90
CA TRP A 186 -15.10 13.98 -22.81
C TRP A 186 -15.85 13.03 -23.72
N LEU A 187 -15.15 12.37 -24.65
CA LEU A 187 -15.76 11.44 -25.61
C LEU A 187 -16.26 10.17 -24.92
N THR A 188 -15.46 9.63 -24.00
CA THR A 188 -15.80 8.44 -23.23
C THR A 188 -16.29 8.85 -21.84
N VAL A 189 -17.44 8.31 -21.44
CA VAL A 189 -18.04 8.56 -20.12
C VAL A 189 -18.33 7.22 -19.45
N LEU A 190 -17.83 7.02 -18.23
CA LEU A 190 -18.13 5.83 -17.44
C LEU A 190 -19.53 5.94 -16.84
N HIS A 191 -20.36 4.94 -17.11
CA HIS A 191 -21.70 4.83 -16.53
C HIS A 191 -21.71 3.68 -15.51
N PRO A 192 -22.01 3.95 -14.23
CA PRO A 192 -22.05 2.91 -13.22
C PRO A 192 -23.21 1.95 -13.48
N ARG A 193 -22.93 0.66 -13.49
CA ARG A 193 -23.94 -0.39 -13.59
C ARG A 193 -24.70 -0.50 -12.26
N LEU A 194 -25.87 -1.14 -12.28
CA LEU A 194 -26.65 -1.39 -11.07
C LEU A 194 -25.85 -2.19 -10.03
N VAL A 195 -25.10 -3.19 -10.49
CA VAL A 195 -24.22 -3.99 -9.64
C VAL A 195 -23.17 -3.11 -8.96
N ASP A 196 -22.54 -2.18 -9.70
CA ASP A 196 -21.54 -1.26 -9.14
C ASP A 196 -22.15 -0.40 -8.03
N ARG A 197 -23.37 0.11 -8.24
CA ARG A 197 -24.08 0.91 -7.23
C ARG A 197 -24.41 0.09 -5.98
N VAL A 198 -24.87 -1.15 -6.14
CA VAL A 198 -25.17 -2.05 -5.01
C VAL A 198 -23.91 -2.38 -4.22
N VAL A 199 -22.80 -2.71 -4.90
CA VAL A 199 -21.53 -3.03 -4.23
C VAL A 199 -20.97 -1.82 -3.49
N ILE A 200 -20.98 -0.63 -4.10
CA ILE A 200 -20.50 0.60 -3.48
C ILE A 200 -21.34 0.95 -2.24
N THR A 201 -22.66 0.91 -2.36
CA THR A 201 -23.57 1.24 -1.24
C THR A 201 -23.45 0.25 -0.10
N LEU A 202 -23.40 -1.06 -0.39
CA LEU A 202 -23.21 -2.10 0.63
C LEU A 202 -21.85 -1.96 1.32
N THR A 203 -20.78 -1.68 0.58
CA THR A 203 -19.43 -1.52 1.14
C THR A 203 -19.34 -0.27 2.03
N LEU A 204 -19.90 0.86 1.59
CA LEU A 204 -19.96 2.08 2.41
C LEU A 204 -20.83 1.89 3.64
N ALA A 205 -22.01 1.25 3.50
CA ALA A 205 -22.88 0.94 4.63
C ALA A 205 -22.20 0.02 5.64
N ALA A 206 -21.51 -1.03 5.20
CA ALA A 206 -20.74 -1.91 6.06
C ALA A 206 -19.59 -1.16 6.77
N PHE A 207 -18.86 -0.30 6.05
CA PHE A 207 -17.80 0.53 6.63
C PHE A 207 -18.35 1.45 7.73
N PHE A 208 -19.41 2.21 7.44
CA PHE A 208 -20.02 3.11 8.42
C PHE A 208 -20.70 2.37 9.57
N ALA A 209 -21.33 1.22 9.33
CA ALA A 209 -21.89 0.40 10.39
C ALA A 209 -20.77 -0.10 11.32
N ILE A 210 -19.67 -0.62 10.78
CA ILE A 210 -18.55 -1.11 11.58
C ILE A 210 -17.88 0.03 12.36
N THR A 211 -17.65 1.20 11.74
CA THR A 211 -17.06 2.34 12.44
C THR A 211 -18.01 2.92 13.50
N LEU A 212 -19.30 3.01 13.21
CA LEU A 212 -20.30 3.45 14.18
C LEU A 212 -20.41 2.47 15.34
N LEU A 213 -20.43 1.16 15.09
CA LEU A 213 -20.40 0.13 16.13
C LEU A 213 -19.10 0.19 16.94
N ASN A 214 -17.98 0.55 16.32
CA ASN A 214 -16.71 0.76 17.02
C ASN A 214 -16.78 1.98 17.96
N ILE A 215 -17.39 3.08 17.51
CA ILE A 215 -17.53 4.32 18.31
C ILE A 215 -18.60 4.18 19.40
N LEU A 216 -19.78 3.64 19.07
CA LEU A 216 -20.90 3.44 20.00
C LEU A 216 -20.66 2.29 20.98
N GLY A 217 -19.89 1.28 20.58
CA GLY A 217 -19.53 0.12 21.42
C GLY A 217 -18.57 0.45 22.57
N ASN A 218 -18.17 1.73 22.70
CA ASN A 218 -17.60 2.38 23.86
C ASN A 218 -17.02 1.41 24.91
N PHE A 219 -15.85 0.82 24.65
CA PHE A 219 -15.00 0.13 25.64
C PHE A 219 -15.70 -0.84 26.62
N TYR A 220 -16.77 -1.54 26.24
CA TYR A 220 -17.34 -2.57 27.11
C TYR A 220 -16.82 -3.96 26.73
N SER A 221 -16.18 -4.58 27.71
CA SER A 221 -15.57 -5.91 27.70
C SER A 221 -16.51 -7.08 27.35
N ALA A 222 -17.77 -6.81 26.98
CA ALA A 222 -18.84 -7.83 26.88
C ALA A 222 -19.77 -7.76 25.65
N GLY A 223 -19.41 -7.01 24.60
CA GLY A 223 -20.19 -6.99 23.36
C GLY A 223 -19.85 -8.16 22.41
N PHE A 224 -20.80 -8.64 21.60
CA PHE A 224 -20.55 -9.63 20.53
C PHE A 224 -19.41 -9.20 19.56
N LEU A 225 -19.23 -7.89 19.38
CA LEU A 225 -18.19 -7.29 18.55
C LEU A 225 -16.86 -7.03 19.30
N HIS A 226 -16.77 -7.35 20.59
CA HIS A 226 -15.52 -7.28 21.38
C HIS A 226 -14.43 -8.21 20.80
N VAL A 227 -14.85 -9.34 20.23
CA VAL A 227 -13.96 -10.25 19.48
C VAL A 227 -13.25 -9.53 18.33
N LEU A 228 -13.82 -8.43 17.80
CA LEU A 228 -13.34 -7.73 16.63
C LEU A 228 -12.55 -6.45 16.93
N HIS A 229 -12.48 -5.94 18.17
CA HIS A 229 -11.66 -4.76 18.45
C HIS A 229 -11.07 -4.67 19.88
N VAL A 230 -9.81 -4.24 19.92
CA VAL A 230 -8.81 -4.32 21.02
C VAL A 230 -8.43 -5.75 21.38
N GLN A 231 -7.56 -6.31 20.53
CA GLN A 231 -6.71 -7.45 20.85
C GLN A 231 -7.37 -8.79 21.20
N GLY A 232 -8.69 -8.90 21.06
CA GLY A 232 -9.38 -10.13 20.72
C GLY A 232 -9.02 -11.31 21.62
N ILE A 233 -9.18 -11.16 22.94
CA ILE A 233 -9.38 -12.33 23.80
C ILE A 233 -10.88 -12.62 23.76
N PRO A 234 -11.31 -13.78 23.22
CA PRO A 234 -12.69 -14.21 23.35
C PRO A 234 -13.08 -14.28 24.84
N GLN A 235 -14.22 -13.71 25.21
CA GLN A 235 -14.67 -13.71 26.62
C GLN A 235 -14.81 -15.11 27.23
N PHE A 236 -14.99 -16.18 26.42
CA PHE A 236 -15.02 -17.55 26.94
C PHE A 236 -13.63 -18.07 27.39
N LEU A 237 -12.56 -17.34 27.09
CA LEU A 237 -11.20 -17.60 27.59
C LEU A 237 -10.84 -16.71 28.79
N ILE A 238 -11.76 -15.84 29.24
CA ILE A 238 -11.64 -15.01 30.43
C ILE A 238 -12.63 -15.58 31.46
N PRO A 239 -12.20 -15.96 32.68
CA PRO A 239 -13.13 -16.40 33.74
C PRO A 239 -14.05 -15.27 34.21
#